data_AF-A0A370P413-F1
#
_entry.id   AF-A0A370P413-F1
#
_cell.length_a   1.000
_cell.length_b   1.000
_cell.length_c   1.000
_cell.angle_alpha   90.00
_cell.angle_beta   90.00
_cell.angle_gamma   90.00
#
_symmetry.space_group_name_H-M   'P 1'
#
loop_
_entity.id
_entity.type
_entity.pdbx_description
1 polymer ?
#
loop_
_entity_poly.entity_id
_entity_poly.type
_entity_poly.pdbx_seq_one_letter_code
_entity_poly.pdbx_strand_id
1 'polypeptide(L)'
;MSSAPSAAAPIKGMRKNGKNWHDTKKPFRPTAGMTSYAKRLEARKHHEAVKEHEKELKEEKEAERQAHIQRIKDRRAAKEEKERYEKMAEKMHRKRVERLKRREKRNKLLNS
;
A
#
# COMPACT_ATOMS: atom_id res chain seq x y z
N MET A 1 -6.04 17.24 72.59
CA MET A 1 -5.90 18.32 71.59
C MET A 1 -6.20 17.71 70.23
N SER A 2 -7.45 17.78 69.78
CA SER A 2 -7.89 17.16 68.52
C SER A 2 -7.60 18.09 67.35
N SER A 3 -6.84 17.59 66.36
CA SER A 3 -6.53 18.27 65.11
C SER A 3 -7.75 18.25 64.18
N ALA A 4 -8.17 19.42 63.71
CA ALA A 4 -9.24 19.58 62.73
C ALA A 4 -8.70 19.39 61.30
N PRO A 5 -9.45 18.76 60.38
CA PRO A 5 -9.02 18.60 58.99
C PRO A 5 -9.13 19.92 58.23
N SER A 6 -8.05 20.32 57.56
CA SER A 6 -8.00 21.46 56.64
C SER A 6 -8.94 21.22 55.46
N ALA A 7 -9.97 22.06 55.33
CA ALA A 7 -10.91 22.03 54.22
C ALA A 7 -10.19 22.40 52.92
N ALA A 8 -10.05 21.44 52.01
CA ALA A 8 -9.54 21.69 50.66
C ALA A 8 -10.45 22.68 49.93
N ALA A 9 -9.90 23.81 49.50
CA ALA A 9 -10.62 24.84 48.78
C ALA A 9 -11.23 24.26 47.48
N PRO A 10 -12.47 24.64 47.12
CA PRO A 10 -13.09 24.15 45.89
C PRO A 10 -12.30 24.64 44.67
N ILE A 11 -11.78 23.70 43.88
CA ILE A 11 -11.01 23.99 42.66
C ILE A 11 -11.97 24.54 41.60
N LYS A 12 -12.10 25.88 41.56
CA LYS A 12 -12.94 26.61 40.61
C LYS A 12 -12.42 26.37 39.18
N GLY A 13 -13.18 25.65 38.36
CA GLY A 13 -12.90 25.47 36.92
C GLY A 13 -12.73 24.03 36.43
N MET A 14 -12.90 23.01 37.29
CA MET A 14 -12.87 21.62 36.84
C MET A 14 -14.15 21.28 36.07
N ARG A 15 -14.04 20.71 34.86
CA ARG A 15 -15.22 20.20 34.13
C ARG A 15 -15.83 19.02 34.88
N LYS A 16 -17.16 18.88 34.84
CA LYS A 16 -17.87 17.74 35.48
C LYS A 16 -17.38 16.36 35.02
N ASN A 17 -16.79 16.26 33.82
CA ASN A 17 -16.22 15.03 33.25
C ASN A 17 -14.73 14.80 33.61
N GLY A 18 -14.09 15.70 34.36
CA GLY A 18 -12.68 15.59 34.77
C GLY A 18 -11.63 15.71 33.65
N LYS A 19 -12.03 15.69 32.38
CA LYS A 19 -11.13 15.79 31.22
C LYS A 19 -10.99 17.23 30.74
N ASN A 20 -9.77 17.74 30.81
CA ASN A 20 -9.37 18.99 30.18
C ASN A 20 -8.67 18.66 28.85
N TRP A 21 -9.16 19.25 27.77
CA TRP A 21 -8.65 19.13 26.38
C TRP A 21 -7.56 20.17 26.08
N HIS A 22 -7.38 21.12 27.00
CA HIS A 22 -6.30 22.09 26.99
C HIS A 22 -5.31 21.77 28.09
N ASP A 23 -4.03 21.85 27.75
CA ASP A 23 -2.96 21.79 28.73
C ASP A 23 -3.05 22.97 29.71
N THR A 24 -2.67 22.69 30.96
CA THR A 24 -2.56 23.72 31.99
C THR A 24 -1.50 24.75 31.58
N LYS A 25 -1.90 26.01 31.41
CA LYS A 25 -1.00 27.10 31.07
C LYS A 25 0.02 27.30 32.19
N LYS A 26 1.27 26.88 31.95
CA LYS A 26 2.38 27.14 32.86
C LYS A 26 2.95 28.54 32.60
N PRO A 27 3.47 29.24 33.63
CA PRO A 27 4.17 30.50 33.43
C PRO A 27 5.33 30.35 32.43
N PHE A 28 5.52 31.35 31.58
CA PHE A 28 6.63 31.36 30.63
C PHE A 28 7.97 31.34 31.38
N ARG A 29 8.87 30.45 30.94
CA ARG A 29 10.23 30.32 31.47
C ARG A 29 11.20 30.37 30.28
N PRO A 30 12.10 31.36 30.19
CA PRO A 30 13.00 31.52 29.04
C PRO A 30 13.88 30.31 28.74
N THR A 31 14.20 29.50 29.75
CA THR A 31 15.03 28.29 29.62
C THR A 31 14.22 27.00 29.41
N ALA A 32 12.89 27.07 29.50
CA ALA A 32 12.05 25.89 29.27
C ALA A 32 12.08 25.51 27.79
N GLY A 33 12.59 24.31 27.49
CA GLY A 33 12.73 23.80 26.12
C GLY A 33 14.13 23.93 25.53
N MET A 34 15.08 24.56 26.22
CA MET A 34 16.48 24.51 25.82
C MET A 34 17.06 23.13 26.15
N THR A 35 17.13 22.25 25.16
CA THR A 35 17.84 20.97 25.29
C THR A 35 19.34 21.17 25.04
N SER A 36 20.19 20.36 25.65
CA SER A 36 21.60 20.32 25.29
C SER A 36 21.78 19.89 23.82
N TYR A 37 22.89 20.30 23.21
CA TYR A 37 23.22 19.88 21.83
C TYR A 37 23.28 18.36 21.71
N ALA A 38 23.88 17.68 22.69
CA ALA A 38 23.95 16.22 22.77
C ALA A 38 22.55 15.57 22.66
N LYS A 39 21.58 16.06 23.43
CA LYS A 39 20.20 15.54 23.40
C LYS A 39 19.50 15.76 22.05
N ARG A 40 19.80 16.85 21.34
CA ARG A 40 19.28 17.07 19.97
C ARG A 40 19.91 16.10 18.98
N LEU A 41 21.19 15.81 19.13
CA LEU A 41 21.92 14.91 18.25
C LEU A 41 21.42 13.47 18.42
N GLU A 42 21.17 13.03 19.66
CA GLU A 42 20.51 11.74 19.95
C GLU A 42 19.10 11.67 19.35
N ALA A 43 18.29 12.73 19.50
CA ALA A 43 16.95 12.76 18.90
C ALA A 43 16.97 12.71 17.37
N ARG A 44 17.94 13.36 16.73
CA ARG A 44 18.13 13.29 15.27
C ARG A 44 18.52 11.88 14.83
N LYS A 45 19.49 11.24 15.50
CA LYS A 45 19.88 9.86 15.22
C LYS A 45 18.72 8.89 15.35
N HIS A 46 17.92 9.02 16.42
CA HIS A 46 16.73 8.20 16.60
C HIS A 46 15.72 8.40 15.46
N HIS A 47 15.50 9.65 15.05
CA HIS A 47 14.57 9.96 13.97
C HIS A 47 15.08 9.49 12.60
N GLU A 48 16.38 9.52 12.36
CA GLU A 48 17.02 8.96 11.17
C GLU A 48 16.82 7.44 11.13
N ALA A 49 17.09 6.73 12.23
CA ALA A 49 16.87 5.29 12.33
C ALA A 49 15.40 4.90 12.09
N VAL A 50 14.44 5.64 12.65
CA VAL A 50 13.01 5.42 12.40
C VAL A 50 12.67 5.61 10.92
N LYS A 51 13.20 6.65 10.29
CA LYS A 51 12.97 6.93 8.88
C LYS A 51 13.57 5.88 7.95
N GLU A 52 14.75 5.37 8.27
CA GLU A 52 15.37 4.28 7.52
C GLU A 52 14.51 3.03 7.57
N HIS A 53 14.10 2.62 8.76
CA HIS A 53 13.19 1.49 8.93
C HIS A 53 11.84 1.70 8.22
N GLU A 54 11.27 2.91 8.25
CA GLU A 54 10.05 3.22 7.49
C GLU A 54 10.24 3.13 5.96
N LYS A 55 11.43 3.47 5.44
CA LYS A 55 11.74 3.35 4.02
C LYS A 55 11.89 1.89 3.62
N GLU A 56 12.64 1.11 4.39
CA GLU A 56 12.81 -0.34 4.16
C GLU A 56 11.45 -1.04 4.06
N LEU A 57 10.56 -0.79 5.02
CA LEU A 57 9.20 -1.36 5.00
C LEU A 57 8.34 -0.94 3.79
N LYS A 58 8.56 0.26 3.25
CA LYS A 58 7.85 0.74 2.06
C LYS A 58 8.43 0.11 0.80
N GLU A 59 9.75 0.05 0.70
CA GLU A 59 10.46 -0.54 -0.43
C GLU A 59 10.13 -2.04 -0.55
N GLU A 60 10.08 -2.79 0.56
CA GLU A 60 9.66 -4.19 0.57
C GLU A 60 8.23 -4.36 0.04
N LYS A 61 7.27 -3.57 0.54
CA LYS A 61 5.88 -3.61 0.08
C LYS A 61 5.74 -3.25 -1.40
N GLU A 62 6.50 -2.26 -1.86
CA GLU A 62 6.49 -1.87 -3.27
C GLU A 62 7.13 -2.94 -4.15
N ALA A 63 8.21 -3.57 -3.72
CA ALA A 63 8.84 -4.68 -4.42
C ALA A 63 7.90 -5.89 -4.55
N GLU A 64 7.18 -6.26 -3.48
CA GLU A 64 6.16 -7.32 -3.52
C GLU A 64 5.03 -6.99 -4.49
N ARG A 65 4.53 -5.75 -4.45
CA ARG A 65 3.48 -5.28 -5.35
C ARG A 65 3.96 -5.31 -6.80
N GLN A 66 5.17 -4.86 -7.07
CA GLN A 66 5.77 -4.89 -8.41
C GLN A 66 5.95 -6.33 -8.89
N ALA A 67 6.46 -7.24 -8.06
CA ALA A 67 6.59 -8.65 -8.38
C ALA A 67 5.24 -9.28 -8.73
N HIS A 68 4.18 -8.95 -7.99
CA HIS A 68 2.83 -9.40 -8.32
C HIS A 68 2.34 -8.87 -9.67
N ILE A 69 2.56 -7.58 -9.94
CA ILE A 69 2.19 -6.96 -11.22
C ILE A 69 2.94 -7.61 -12.39
N GLN A 70 4.25 -7.88 -12.24
CA GLN A 70 5.03 -8.52 -13.29
C GLN A 70 4.53 -9.93 -13.57
N ARG A 71 4.29 -10.76 -12.54
CA ARG A 71 3.69 -12.10 -12.72
C ARG A 71 2.36 -12.06 -13.49
N ILE A 72 1.52 -11.05 -13.23
CA ILE A 72 0.26 -10.89 -13.97
C ILE A 72 0.52 -10.53 -15.44
N LYS A 73 1.45 -9.61 -15.70
CA LYS A 73 1.82 -9.20 -17.06
C LYS A 73 2.39 -10.37 -17.84
N ASP A 74 3.34 -11.10 -17.26
CA ASP A 74 3.98 -12.26 -17.88
C ASP A 74 2.95 -13.34 -18.24
N ARG A 75 2.02 -13.64 -17.34
CA ARG A 75 0.93 -14.57 -17.60
C ARG A 75 0.01 -14.11 -18.72
N ARG A 76 -0.28 -12.80 -18.82
CA ARG A 76 -1.11 -12.25 -19.90
C ARG A 76 -0.37 -12.31 -21.23
N ALA A 77 0.89 -11.92 -21.27
CA ALA A 77 1.74 -12.01 -22.46
C ALA A 77 1.84 -13.45 -22.97
N ALA A 78 2.12 -14.41 -22.09
CA ALA A 78 2.17 -15.83 -22.45
C ALA A 78 0.84 -16.34 -23.03
N LYS A 79 -0.30 -15.88 -22.47
CA LYS A 79 -1.63 -16.23 -22.99
C LYS A 79 -1.87 -15.62 -24.38
N GLU A 80 -1.55 -14.35 -24.57
CA GLU A 80 -1.70 -13.65 -25.85
C GLU A 80 -0.83 -14.29 -26.95
N GLU A 81 0.40 -14.67 -26.63
CA GLU A 81 1.27 -15.40 -27.55
C GLU A 81 0.67 -16.75 -27.92
N LYS A 82 0.19 -17.53 -26.94
CA LYS A 82 -0.48 -18.80 -27.19
C LYS A 82 -1.69 -18.64 -28.11
N GLU A 83 -2.58 -17.69 -27.80
CA GLU A 83 -3.75 -17.39 -28.63
C GLU A 83 -3.37 -16.94 -30.05
N ARG A 84 -2.28 -16.20 -30.20
CA ARG A 84 -1.75 -15.80 -31.52
C ARG A 84 -1.31 -17.02 -32.33
N TYR A 85 -0.59 -17.96 -31.71
CA TYR A 85 -0.19 -19.21 -32.38
C TYR A 85 -1.39 -20.09 -32.74
N GLU A 86 -2.38 -20.20 -31.85
CA GLU A 86 -3.62 -20.95 -32.11
C GLU A 86 -4.40 -20.36 -33.29
N LYS A 87 -4.59 -19.03 -33.33
CA LYS A 87 -5.23 -18.35 -34.47
C LYS A 87 -4.47 -18.56 -35.78
N MET A 88 -3.14 -18.59 -35.73
CA MET A 88 -2.33 -18.86 -36.91
C MET A 88 -2.48 -20.31 -37.39
N ALA A 89 -2.47 -21.27 -36.47
CA ALA A 89 -2.70 -22.68 -36.76
C ALA A 89 -4.09 -22.91 -37.36
N GLU A 90 -5.14 -22.30 -36.78
CA GLU A 90 -6.51 -22.35 -37.29
C GLU A 90 -6.59 -21.77 -38.70
N LYS A 91 -5.95 -20.62 -38.96
CA LYS A 91 -5.90 -20.01 -40.30
C LYS A 91 -5.25 -20.94 -41.32
N MET A 92 -4.18 -21.63 -40.95
CA MET A 92 -3.51 -22.60 -41.84
C MET A 92 -4.35 -23.86 -42.04
N HIS A 93 -4.98 -24.37 -40.99
CA HIS A 93 -5.90 -25.50 -41.06
C HIS A 93 -7.09 -25.19 -41.98
N ARG A 94 -7.73 -24.03 -41.80
CA ARG A 94 -8.82 -23.54 -42.68
C ARG A 94 -8.37 -23.47 -44.13
N LYS A 95 -7.19 -22.92 -44.41
CA LYS A 95 -6.62 -22.89 -45.77
C LYS A 95 -6.40 -24.28 -46.36
N ARG A 96 -5.95 -25.26 -45.57
CA ARG A 96 -5.78 -26.65 -46.01
C ARG A 96 -7.12 -27.29 -46.35
N VAL A 97 -8.11 -27.16 -45.46
CA VAL A 97 -9.47 -27.69 -45.67
C VAL A 97 -10.12 -27.07 -46.91
N GLU A 98 -10.01 -25.75 -47.08
CA GLU A 98 -10.45 -25.02 -48.27
C GLU A 98 -9.84 -25.56 -49.57
N ARG A 99 -8.52 -25.84 -49.57
CA ARG A 99 -7.83 -26.41 -50.74
C ARG A 99 -8.34 -27.82 -51.08
N LEU A 100 -8.58 -28.66 -50.07
CA LEU A 100 -9.14 -30.00 -50.26
C LEU A 100 -10.56 -29.90 -50.85
N LYS A 101 -11.43 -29.08 -50.27
CA LYS A 101 -12.79 -28.84 -50.77
C LYS A 101 -12.82 -28.39 -52.25
N ARG A 102 -11.87 -27.54 -52.67
CA ARG A 102 -11.76 -27.13 -54.09
C ARG A 102 -11.33 -28.28 -55.00
N ARG A 103 -10.46 -29.18 -54.52
CA ARG A 103 -9.99 -30.35 -55.29
C ARG A 103 -11.04 -31.43 -55.43
N GLU A 104 -11.90 -31.59 -54.42
CA GLU A 104 -13.00 -32.56 -54.44
C GLU A 104 -14.01 -32.31 -55.57
N LYS A 105 -14.00 -31.13 -56.22
CA LYS A 105 -14.91 -30.73 -57.30
C LYS A 105 -16.39 -31.06 -57.00
N ARG A 106 -16.77 -31.13 -55.71
CA ARG A 106 -18.16 -31.34 -55.29
C ARG A 106 -18.97 -30.16 -55.76
N ASN A 107 -19.87 -30.41 -56.70
CA ASN A 107 -20.81 -29.42 -57.14
C ASN A 107 -21.80 -29.19 -55.99
N LYS A 108 -21.73 -28.00 -55.37
CA LYS A 108 -22.49 -27.67 -54.16
C LYS A 108 -24.02 -27.75 -54.35
N LEU A 109 -24.48 -27.84 -55.60
CA LEU A 109 -25.88 -27.95 -56.02
C LEU A 109 -26.36 -29.39 -56.24
N LEU A 110 -25.46 -30.37 -56.36
CA LEU A 110 -25.80 -31.77 -56.54
C LEU A 110 -25.63 -32.47 -55.19
N ASN A 111 -26.74 -32.59 -54.46
CA ASN A 111 -26.79 -33.33 -53.21
C ASN A 111 -26.72 -34.83 -53.49
N SER A 112 -25.64 -35.47 -53.06
CA SER A 112 -25.57 -36.90 -52.77
C SER A 112 -24.99 -37.13 -51.39
#